data_AF-A0A081QRU1-F1
#
_entry.id   AF-A0A081QRU1-F1
#
_cell.length_a   1.000
_cell.length_b   1.000
_cell.length_c   1.000
_cell.angle_alpha   90.00
_cell.angle_beta   90.00
_cell.angle_gamma   90.00
#
_symmetry.space_group_name_H-M   'P 1'
#
loop_
_entity.id
_entity.type
_entity.pdbx_description
1 polymer ?
#
loop_
_entity_poly.entity_id
_entity_poly.type
_entity_poly.pdbx_seq_one_letter_code
_entity_poly.pdbx_strand_id
1 'polypeptide(L)'
;MKERYYEFLNILMTGHKPVRNLNFYLAFLFEILFTSVVLIVSIFTKNQMHNLSIFLIHVTIVHMVIVLLAFLLFQKFSASKLLQSVPTTSFLFLHFEFLFLSSIFFGEQYLSIFFLCIGLSFAFQVINFFYQISIVPKVKQMPDTEHKKNLLHLPALIVILTSAAIVVITRLFMLSGIYVIIGLVGMSISLNSFFILGYTQVFTGWEKKSTNNIIFRGEIK
;
A
#
# COMPACT_ATOMS: atom_id res chain seq x y z
N MET A 1 -9.22 26.44 -6.26
CA MET A 1 -8.52 25.36 -5.52
C MET A 1 -9.07 23.97 -5.84
N LYS A 2 -10.40 23.77 -5.85
CA LYS A 2 -11.03 22.48 -6.17
C LYS A 2 -10.62 21.90 -7.53
N GLU A 3 -10.59 22.71 -8.59
CA GLU A 3 -10.17 22.26 -9.94
C GLU A 3 -8.72 21.81 -10.00
N ARG A 4 -7.78 22.58 -9.42
CA ARG A 4 -6.36 22.18 -9.36
C ARG A 4 -6.15 20.88 -8.59
N TYR A 5 -6.91 20.65 -7.53
CA TYR A 5 -6.88 19.40 -6.77
C TYR A 5 -7.42 18.22 -7.60
N TYR A 6 -8.55 18.38 -8.29
CA TYR A 6 -9.08 17.34 -9.18
C TYR A 6 -8.20 17.08 -10.40
N GLU A 7 -7.51 18.11 -10.91
CA GLU A 7 -6.55 17.98 -12.00
C GLU A 7 -5.27 17.26 -11.55
N PHE A 8 -4.79 17.55 -10.34
CA PHE A 8 -3.71 16.80 -9.70
C PHE A 8 -4.06 15.31 -9.57
N LEU A 9 -5.26 15.00 -9.06
CA LEU A 9 -5.75 13.61 -9.01
C LEU A 9 -5.85 12.99 -10.42
N ASN A 10 -6.26 13.75 -11.44
CA ASN A 10 -6.37 13.27 -12.83
C ASN A 10 -5.05 12.85 -13.45
N ILE A 11 -3.97 13.54 -13.09
CA ILE A 11 -2.63 13.23 -13.58
C ILE A 11 -2.01 12.10 -12.76
N LEU A 12 -2.26 12.09 -11.44
CA LEU A 12 -1.74 11.09 -10.52
C LEU A 12 -2.37 9.71 -10.72
N MET A 13 -3.57 9.65 -11.30
CA MET A 13 -4.38 8.45 -11.34
C MET A 13 -4.44 7.82 -12.73
N THR A 14 -4.08 6.54 -12.81
CA THR A 14 -4.04 5.78 -14.07
C THR A 14 -5.43 5.36 -14.57
N GLY A 15 -6.48 5.58 -13.79
CA GLY A 15 -7.89 5.33 -14.12
C GLY A 15 -8.74 5.25 -12.87
N HIS A 16 -10.07 5.33 -13.02
CA HIS A 16 -11.01 4.97 -11.96
C HIS A 16 -11.16 3.45 -11.96
N LYS A 17 -10.73 2.77 -10.89
CA LYS A 17 -11.03 1.34 -10.69
C LYS A 17 -11.98 1.23 -9.49
N PRO A 18 -13.30 1.02 -9.73
CA PRO A 18 -14.24 0.85 -8.63
C PRO A 18 -13.83 -0.38 -7.81
N VAL A 19 -14.17 -0.40 -6.52
CA VAL A 19 -13.94 -1.59 -5.69
C VAL A 19 -14.77 -2.73 -6.27
N ARG A 20 -14.13 -3.88 -6.47
CA ARG A 20 -14.78 -5.09 -6.98
C ARG A 20 -14.68 -6.18 -5.93
N ASN A 21 -15.49 -7.22 -6.11
CA ASN A 21 -15.40 -8.47 -5.34
C ASN A 21 -13.95 -9.00 -5.26
N LEU A 22 -13.18 -8.87 -6.35
CA LEU A 22 -11.77 -9.23 -6.40
C LEU A 22 -10.92 -8.57 -5.30
N ASN A 23 -11.19 -7.32 -4.93
CA ASN A 23 -10.41 -6.64 -3.89
C ASN A 23 -10.64 -7.23 -2.51
N PHE A 24 -11.88 -7.67 -2.22
CA PHE A 24 -12.19 -8.40 -0.98
C PHE A 24 -11.53 -9.77 -0.98
N TYR A 25 -11.58 -10.50 -2.10
CA TYR A 25 -10.89 -11.79 -2.23
C TYR A 25 -9.38 -11.66 -2.01
N LEU A 26 -8.76 -10.63 -2.61
CA LEU A 26 -7.33 -10.36 -2.43
C LEU A 26 -7.00 -10.00 -0.98
N ALA A 27 -7.77 -9.10 -0.36
CA ALA A 27 -7.59 -8.75 1.06
C ALA A 27 -7.66 -9.99 1.95
N PHE A 28 -8.71 -10.80 1.80
CA PHE A 28 -8.89 -12.03 2.55
C PHE A 28 -7.75 -13.04 2.30
N LEU A 29 -7.32 -13.21 1.05
CA LEU A 29 -6.23 -14.12 0.69
C LEU A 29 -4.89 -13.69 1.30
N PHE A 30 -4.57 -12.40 1.25
CA PHE A 30 -3.33 -11.90 1.84
C PHE A 30 -3.33 -12.02 3.37
N GLU A 31 -4.47 -11.75 4.01
CA GLU A 31 -4.62 -11.95 5.45
C GLU A 31 -4.45 -13.42 5.85
N ILE A 32 -5.01 -14.37 5.08
CA ILE A 32 -4.79 -15.81 5.30
C ILE A 32 -3.31 -16.17 5.14
N LEU A 33 -2.69 -15.76 4.04
CA LEU A 33 -1.28 -16.04 3.76
C LEU A 33 -0.41 -15.53 4.90
N PHE A 34 -0.65 -14.29 5.32
CA PHE A 34 0.10 -13.63 6.36
C PHE A 34 -0.10 -14.30 7.73
N THR A 35 -1.35 -14.54 8.13
CA THR A 35 -1.68 -15.24 9.39
C THR A 35 -1.04 -16.63 9.44
N SER A 36 -0.99 -17.33 8.30
CA SER A 36 -0.32 -18.64 8.21
C SER A 36 1.18 -18.52 8.50
N VAL A 37 1.85 -17.48 7.99
CA VAL A 37 3.27 -17.24 8.29
C VAL A 37 3.46 -16.91 9.78
N VAL A 38 2.62 -16.04 10.35
CA VAL A 38 2.68 -15.71 11.80
C VAL A 38 2.44 -16.95 12.65
N LEU A 39 1.48 -17.80 12.28
CA LEU A 39 1.22 -19.06 12.97
C LEU A 39 2.44 -19.99 12.94
N ILE A 40 3.09 -20.14 11.78
CA ILE A 40 4.32 -20.95 11.65
C ILE A 40 5.41 -20.39 12.56
N VAL A 41 5.67 -19.08 12.51
CA VAL A 41 6.68 -18.42 13.36
C VAL A 41 6.35 -18.62 14.85
N SER A 42 5.06 -18.53 15.21
CA SER A 42 4.58 -18.70 16.58
C SER A 42 4.98 -20.05 17.21
N ILE A 43 5.00 -21.13 16.41
CA ILE A 43 5.41 -22.48 16.85
C ILE A 43 6.89 -22.51 17.30
N PHE A 44 7.75 -21.69 16.69
CA PHE A 44 9.18 -21.65 16.99
C PHE A 44 9.55 -20.61 18.05
N THR A 45 8.65 -19.66 18.34
CA THR A 45 8.85 -18.62 19.37
C THR A 45 8.34 -19.07 20.75
N LYS A 46 8.97 -18.56 21.83
CA LYS A 46 8.57 -18.84 23.22
C LYS A 46 8.27 -17.55 23.99
N ASN A 47 7.64 -17.69 25.15
CA ASN A 47 7.40 -16.62 26.12
C ASN A 47 6.64 -15.42 25.52
N GLN A 48 7.17 -14.21 25.68
CA GLN A 48 6.52 -12.97 25.23
C GLN A 48 6.24 -12.96 23.72
N MET A 49 7.16 -13.48 22.90
CA MET A 49 7.03 -13.49 21.44
C MET A 49 5.93 -14.44 20.96
N HIS A 50 5.74 -15.56 21.68
CA HIS A 50 4.64 -16.47 21.41
C HIS A 50 3.30 -15.81 21.72
N ASN A 51 3.16 -15.20 22.91
CA ASN A 51 1.92 -14.51 23.30
C ASN A 51 1.54 -13.39 22.32
N LEU A 52 2.54 -12.67 21.83
CA LEU A 52 2.39 -11.59 20.87
C LEU A 52 1.97 -12.10 19.48
N SER A 53 2.55 -13.22 19.04
CA SER A 53 2.15 -13.87 17.79
C SER A 53 0.72 -14.42 17.88
N ILE A 54 0.34 -15.02 19.01
CA ILE A 54 -1.04 -15.47 19.26
C ILE A 54 -1.99 -14.28 19.27
N PHE A 55 -1.63 -13.16 19.90
CA PHE A 55 -2.44 -11.94 19.88
C PHE A 55 -2.66 -11.44 18.45
N LEU A 56 -1.61 -11.35 17.64
CA LEU A 56 -1.73 -10.97 16.22
C LEU A 56 -2.69 -11.87 15.47
N ILE A 57 -2.52 -13.20 15.59
CA ILE A 57 -3.40 -14.17 14.93
C ILE A 57 -4.87 -13.93 15.28
N HIS A 58 -5.18 -13.65 16.55
CA HIS A 58 -6.57 -13.34 16.95
C HIS A 58 -7.09 -12.07 16.29
N VAL A 59 -6.29 -11.00 16.27
CA VAL A 59 -6.66 -9.74 15.61
C VAL A 59 -6.87 -9.96 14.11
N THR A 60 -5.97 -10.69 13.44
CA THR A 60 -6.10 -10.97 12.00
C THR A 60 -7.32 -11.82 11.69
N ILE A 61 -7.65 -12.83 12.53
CA ILE A 61 -8.88 -13.64 12.37
C ILE A 61 -10.13 -12.76 12.50
N VAL A 62 -10.19 -11.90 13.53
CA VAL A 62 -11.32 -10.98 13.71
C VAL A 62 -11.45 -10.05 12.49
N HIS A 63 -10.34 -9.53 11.98
CA HIS A 63 -10.33 -8.67 10.80
C HIS A 63 -10.78 -9.42 9.54
N MET A 64 -10.35 -10.67 9.33
CA MET A 64 -10.85 -11.53 8.24
C MET A 64 -12.37 -11.73 8.28
N VAL A 65 -12.95 -11.91 9.49
CA VAL A 65 -14.41 -12.00 9.66
C VAL A 65 -15.08 -10.69 9.25
N ILE A 66 -14.50 -9.54 9.60
CA ILE A 66 -15.00 -8.22 9.19
C ILE A 66 -14.94 -8.09 7.65
N VAL A 67 -13.85 -8.49 7.01
CA VAL A 67 -13.71 -8.49 5.55
C VAL A 67 -14.78 -9.36 4.89
N LEU A 68 -15.04 -10.55 5.42
CA LEU A 68 -16.07 -11.47 4.92
C LEU A 68 -17.48 -10.88 5.07
N LEU A 69 -17.82 -10.34 6.24
CA LEU A 69 -19.11 -9.69 6.46
C LEU A 69 -19.30 -8.49 5.55
N ALA A 70 -18.26 -7.65 5.41
CA ALA A 70 -18.28 -6.50 4.52
C ALA A 70 -18.44 -6.92 3.06
N PHE A 71 -17.80 -8.02 2.63
CA PHE A 71 -17.96 -8.58 1.29
C PHE A 71 -19.41 -9.01 1.01
N LEU A 72 -20.04 -9.70 1.96
CA LEU A 72 -21.45 -10.13 1.84
C LEU A 72 -22.39 -8.91 1.74
N LEU A 73 -22.19 -7.91 2.59
CA LEU A 73 -22.95 -6.66 2.53
C LEU A 73 -22.69 -5.88 1.24
N PHE A 74 -21.46 -5.91 0.73
CA PHE A 74 -21.06 -5.22 -0.49
C PHE A 74 -21.81 -5.74 -1.72
N GLN A 75 -22.24 -7.01 -1.73
CA GLN A 75 -23.07 -7.54 -2.83
C GLN A 75 -24.39 -6.77 -3.00
N LYS A 76 -24.96 -6.27 -1.90
CA LYS A 76 -26.22 -5.52 -1.90
C LYS A 76 -26.01 -4.00 -1.84
N PHE A 77 -24.94 -3.55 -1.19
CA PHE A 77 -24.67 -2.14 -0.88
C PHE A 77 -23.34 -1.66 -1.50
N SER A 78 -23.08 -2.03 -2.75
CA SER A 78 -21.81 -1.73 -3.43
C SER A 78 -21.50 -0.22 -3.51
N ALA A 79 -22.50 0.65 -3.47
CA ALA A 79 -22.34 2.10 -3.43
C ALA A 79 -21.85 2.65 -2.07
N SER A 80 -21.85 1.85 -1.01
CA SER A 80 -21.43 2.29 0.32
C SER A 80 -19.93 2.55 0.38
N LYS A 81 -19.54 3.81 0.62
CA LYS A 81 -18.13 4.20 0.80
C LYS A 81 -17.47 3.48 1.98
N LEU A 82 -18.23 3.18 3.03
CA LEU A 82 -17.75 2.43 4.20
C LEU A 82 -17.40 0.99 3.82
N LEU A 83 -18.23 0.33 3.00
CA LEU A 83 -17.90 -1.02 2.54
C LEU A 83 -16.74 -1.01 1.54
N GLN A 84 -16.70 -0.01 0.66
CA GLN A 84 -15.59 0.16 -0.30
C GLN A 84 -14.25 0.46 0.39
N SER A 85 -14.24 0.97 1.63
CA SER A 85 -13.00 1.20 2.38
C SER A 85 -12.40 -0.06 3.01
N VAL A 86 -13.20 -1.11 3.22
CA VAL A 86 -12.74 -2.29 3.96
C VAL A 86 -11.50 -2.94 3.31
N PRO A 87 -11.48 -3.18 1.98
CA PRO A 87 -10.29 -3.69 1.33
C PRO A 87 -9.07 -2.76 1.49
N THR A 88 -9.27 -1.44 1.50
CA THR A 88 -8.19 -0.45 1.76
C THR A 88 -7.55 -0.66 3.11
N THR A 89 -8.40 -0.70 4.13
CA THR A 89 -7.98 -0.81 5.52
C THR A 89 -7.32 -2.14 5.77
N SER A 90 -7.73 -3.21 5.08
CA SER A 90 -7.04 -4.50 5.09
C SER A 90 -5.61 -4.43 4.57
N PHE A 91 -5.35 -3.75 3.45
CA PHE A 91 -3.98 -3.60 2.96
C PHE A 91 -3.09 -2.77 3.90
N LEU A 92 -3.67 -1.73 4.52
CA LEU A 92 -2.96 -0.92 5.51
C LEU A 92 -2.69 -1.73 6.78
N PHE A 93 -3.67 -2.51 7.25
CA PHE A 93 -3.54 -3.42 8.37
C PHE A 93 -2.44 -4.46 8.11
N LEU A 94 -2.47 -5.13 6.96
CA LEU A 94 -1.44 -6.06 6.50
C LEU A 94 -0.04 -5.43 6.48
N HIS A 95 0.07 -4.17 6.04
CA HIS A 95 1.34 -3.44 6.08
C HIS A 95 1.87 -3.30 7.52
N PHE A 96 1.03 -2.88 8.47
CA PHE A 96 1.43 -2.78 9.88
C PHE A 96 1.81 -4.13 10.47
N GLU A 97 1.03 -5.18 10.22
CA GLU A 97 1.35 -6.53 10.68
C GLU A 97 2.68 -7.01 10.11
N PHE A 98 2.94 -6.74 8.83
CA PHE A 98 4.19 -7.08 8.18
C PHE A 98 5.39 -6.36 8.79
N LEU A 99 5.27 -5.06 9.07
CA LEU A 99 6.34 -4.30 9.75
C LEU A 99 6.61 -4.88 11.14
N PHE A 100 5.56 -5.26 11.84
CA PHE A 100 5.67 -5.86 13.16
C PHE A 100 6.35 -7.22 13.13
N LEU A 101 5.91 -8.12 12.27
CA LEU A 101 6.53 -9.44 12.09
C LEU A 101 8.00 -9.29 11.66
N SER A 102 8.30 -8.32 10.80
CA SER A 102 9.69 -8.03 10.40
C SER A 102 10.54 -7.58 11.60
N SER A 103 9.97 -6.79 12.50
CA SER A 103 10.68 -6.29 13.68
C SER A 103 11.04 -7.39 14.69
N ILE A 104 10.24 -8.46 14.76
CA ILE A 104 10.47 -9.61 15.65
C ILE A 104 11.85 -10.25 15.42
N PHE A 105 12.35 -10.21 14.18
CA PHE A 105 13.67 -10.77 13.83
C PHE A 105 14.85 -9.98 14.43
N PHE A 106 14.60 -8.84 15.06
CA PHE A 106 15.62 -8.01 15.74
C PHE A 106 15.69 -8.27 17.25
N GLY A 107 15.04 -9.35 17.74
CA GLY A 107 15.16 -9.81 19.13
C GLY A 107 14.57 -8.81 20.13
N GLU A 108 15.27 -8.56 21.24
CA GLU A 108 14.81 -7.71 22.34
C GLU A 108 14.46 -6.27 21.92
N GLN A 109 15.03 -5.79 20.80
CA GLN A 109 14.78 -4.44 20.28
C GLN A 109 13.56 -4.34 19.36
N TYR A 110 12.79 -5.43 19.18
CA TYR A 110 11.71 -5.50 18.19
C TYR A 110 10.74 -4.31 18.27
N LEU A 111 10.35 -3.89 19.47
CA LEU A 111 9.39 -2.80 19.66
C LEU A 111 9.95 -1.46 19.16
N SER A 112 11.23 -1.17 19.44
CA SER A 112 11.91 0.02 18.92
C SER A 112 12.05 -0.03 17.40
N ILE A 113 12.40 -1.19 16.84
CA ILE A 113 12.52 -1.40 15.40
C ILE A 113 11.15 -1.26 14.72
N PHE A 114 10.09 -1.76 15.32
CA PHE A 114 8.73 -1.62 14.82
C PHE A 114 8.33 -0.14 14.69
N PHE A 115 8.51 0.65 15.75
CA PHE A 115 8.21 2.08 15.70
C PHE A 115 9.11 2.84 14.72
N LEU A 116 10.38 2.44 14.59
CA LEU A 116 11.29 2.97 13.57
C LEU A 116 10.76 2.69 12.16
N CYS A 117 10.32 1.45 11.89
CA CYS A 117 9.73 1.07 10.60
C CYS A 117 8.44 1.83 10.30
N ILE A 118 7.58 2.05 11.30
CA ILE A 118 6.38 2.89 11.16
C ILE A 118 6.79 4.33 10.81
N GLY A 119 7.74 4.91 11.54
CA GLY A 119 8.24 6.26 11.30
C GLY A 119 8.82 6.41 9.90
N LEU A 120 9.63 5.45 9.45
CA LEU A 120 10.17 5.38 8.09
C LEU A 120 9.07 5.26 7.04
N SER A 121 8.05 4.42 7.27
CA SER A 121 6.92 4.28 6.36
C SER A 121 6.17 5.60 6.20
N PHE A 122 5.85 6.26 7.31
CA PHE A 122 5.19 7.56 7.30
C PHE A 122 6.02 8.64 6.61
N ALA A 123 7.30 8.77 6.97
CA ALA A 123 8.22 9.72 6.36
C ALA A 123 8.32 9.50 4.84
N PHE A 124 8.41 8.25 4.40
CA PHE A 124 8.42 7.90 2.98
C PHE A 124 7.13 8.31 2.27
N GLN A 125 5.95 8.06 2.85
CA GLN A 125 4.68 8.49 2.26
C GLN A 125 4.60 10.01 2.10
N VAL A 126 5.08 10.77 3.10
CA VAL A 126 5.12 12.24 3.06
C VAL A 126 6.06 12.72 1.95
N ILE A 127 7.27 12.18 1.86
CA ILE A 127 8.24 12.52 0.81
C ILE A 127 7.66 12.20 -0.58
N ASN A 128 7.08 11.02 -0.75
CA ASN A 128 6.48 10.59 -2.01
C ASN A 128 5.32 11.51 -2.42
N PHE A 129 4.49 11.94 -1.46
CA PHE A 129 3.41 12.90 -1.70
C PHE A 129 3.94 14.26 -2.18
N PHE A 130 4.96 14.83 -1.53
CA PHE A 130 5.58 16.08 -1.97
C PHE A 130 6.25 15.97 -3.34
N TYR A 131 6.91 14.85 -3.61
CA TYR A 131 7.47 14.55 -4.93
C TYR A 131 6.38 14.56 -6.01
N GLN A 132 5.26 13.85 -5.75
CA GLN A 132 4.13 13.78 -6.68
C GLN A 132 3.54 15.16 -6.98
N ILE A 133 3.32 16.00 -5.95
CA ILE A 133 2.88 17.39 -6.14
C ILE A 133 3.84 18.17 -7.04
N SER A 134 5.15 17.99 -6.83
CA SER A 134 6.18 18.74 -7.53
C SER A 134 6.35 18.31 -8.99
N ILE A 135 6.17 17.03 -9.29
CA ILE A 135 6.39 16.47 -10.64
C ILE A 135 5.15 16.56 -11.52
N VAL A 136 3.94 16.54 -10.94
CA VAL A 136 2.66 16.57 -11.67
C VAL A 136 2.58 17.68 -12.74
N PRO A 137 2.95 18.95 -12.49
CA PRO A 137 2.92 20.00 -13.50
C PRO A 137 3.83 19.70 -14.72
N LYS A 138 4.97 19.04 -14.49
CA LYS A 138 5.93 18.68 -15.54
C LYS A 138 5.44 17.49 -16.36
N VAL A 139 4.90 16.47 -15.71
CA VAL A 139 4.39 15.27 -16.41
C VAL A 139 3.03 15.48 -17.06
N LYS A 140 2.31 16.55 -16.70
CA LYS A 140 1.03 16.92 -17.31
C LYS A 140 1.11 17.00 -18.83
N GLN A 141 2.20 17.60 -19.33
CA GLN A 141 2.40 17.86 -20.76
C GLN A 141 2.91 16.63 -21.52
N MET A 142 3.22 15.54 -20.82
CA MET A 142 3.72 14.31 -21.44
C MET A 142 2.57 13.43 -21.95
N PRO A 143 2.77 12.70 -23.07
CA PRO A 143 1.83 11.69 -23.54
C PRO A 143 1.57 10.63 -22.48
N ASP A 144 0.35 10.06 -22.45
CA ASP A 144 -0.04 9.02 -21.49
C ASP A 144 0.64 7.68 -21.81
N THR A 145 1.91 7.57 -21.46
CA THR A 145 2.78 6.40 -21.68
C THR A 145 3.18 5.75 -20.36
N GLU A 146 3.76 4.54 -20.42
CA GLU A 146 4.35 3.90 -19.23
C GLU A 146 5.45 4.75 -18.60
N HIS A 147 6.21 5.48 -19.41
CA HIS A 147 7.26 6.38 -18.94
C HIS A 147 6.69 7.47 -18.02
N LYS A 148 5.54 8.06 -18.38
CA LYS A 148 4.83 9.05 -17.54
C LYS A 148 4.43 8.45 -16.19
N LYS A 149 3.89 7.22 -16.19
CA LYS A 149 3.47 6.52 -14.96
C LYS A 149 4.68 6.20 -14.06
N ASN A 150 5.77 5.75 -14.66
CA ASN A 150 6.99 5.45 -13.91
C ASN A 150 7.59 6.70 -13.28
N LEU A 151 7.59 7.82 -14.00
CA LEU A 151 8.09 9.09 -13.47
C LEU A 151 7.25 9.59 -12.29
N LEU A 152 5.94 9.40 -12.34
CA LEU A 152 5.02 9.79 -11.26
C LEU A 152 5.21 9.00 -9.96
N HIS A 153 5.61 7.73 -10.08
CA HIS A 153 5.85 6.82 -8.95
C HIS A 153 7.33 6.54 -8.72
N LEU A 154 8.22 7.40 -9.23
CA LEU A 154 9.66 7.16 -9.24
C LEU A 154 10.25 6.88 -7.85
N PRO A 155 9.91 7.61 -6.76
CA PRO A 155 10.44 7.30 -5.44
C PRO A 155 10.09 5.89 -4.96
N ALA A 156 8.85 5.45 -5.20
CA ALA A 156 8.41 4.09 -4.87
C ALA A 156 9.16 3.05 -5.70
N LEU A 157 9.33 3.29 -7.01
CA LEU A 157 10.09 2.38 -7.87
C LEU A 157 11.56 2.27 -7.46
N ILE A 158 12.20 3.38 -7.09
CA ILE A 158 13.59 3.38 -6.59
C ILE A 158 13.68 2.49 -5.35
N VAL A 159 12.80 2.68 -4.37
CA VAL A 159 12.82 1.88 -3.13
C VAL A 159 12.54 0.40 -3.42
N ILE A 160 11.62 0.06 -4.33
CA ILE A 160 11.36 -1.33 -4.75
C ILE A 160 12.63 -1.96 -5.34
N LEU A 161 13.27 -1.27 -6.30
CA LEU A 161 14.46 -1.77 -6.98
C LEU A 161 15.64 -1.92 -6.02
N THR A 162 15.88 -0.93 -5.16
CA THR A 162 16.93 -1.00 -4.13
C THR A 162 16.64 -2.13 -3.14
N SER A 163 15.38 -2.30 -2.72
CA SER A 163 14.96 -3.39 -1.83
C SER A 163 15.20 -4.76 -2.46
N ALA A 164 14.81 -4.94 -3.72
CA ALA A 164 15.06 -6.16 -4.47
C ALA A 164 16.56 -6.44 -4.64
N ALA A 165 17.36 -5.41 -4.94
CA ALA A 165 18.81 -5.53 -5.04
C ALA A 165 19.44 -5.96 -3.72
N ILE A 166 19.01 -5.39 -2.58
CA ILE A 166 19.46 -5.79 -1.24
C ILE A 166 19.18 -7.28 -1.03
N VAL A 167 17.97 -7.76 -1.33
CA VAL A 167 17.62 -9.19 -1.18
C VAL A 167 18.49 -10.07 -2.07
N VAL A 168 18.65 -9.71 -3.35
CA VAL A 168 19.45 -10.47 -4.31
C VAL A 168 20.91 -10.54 -3.90
N ILE A 169 21.54 -9.40 -3.55
CA ILE A 169 22.93 -9.34 -3.07
C ILE A 169 23.08 -10.16 -1.79
N THR A 170 22.15 -10.02 -0.85
CA THR A 170 22.17 -10.78 0.41
C THR A 170 22.20 -12.28 0.14
N ARG A 171 21.41 -12.77 -0.82
CA ARG A 171 21.37 -14.19 -1.17
C ARG A 171 22.57 -14.63 -2.01
N LEU A 172 23.04 -13.81 -2.95
CA LEU A 172 24.21 -14.14 -3.79
C LEU A 172 25.49 -14.25 -2.97
N PHE A 173 25.66 -13.38 -1.98
CA PHE A 173 26.86 -13.34 -1.14
C PHE A 173 26.69 -14.04 0.21
N MET A 174 25.59 -14.78 0.41
CA MET A 174 25.29 -15.50 1.65
C MET A 174 25.41 -14.62 2.92
N LEU A 175 24.98 -13.35 2.81
CA LEU A 175 24.96 -12.41 3.93
C LEU A 175 23.86 -12.78 4.94
N SER A 176 23.88 -12.14 6.11
CA SER A 176 22.87 -12.35 7.16
C SER A 176 21.44 -12.20 6.63
N GLY A 177 20.55 -13.10 7.06
CA GLY A 177 19.13 -13.07 6.72
C GLY A 177 18.42 -11.77 7.14
N ILE A 178 18.97 -11.02 8.11
CA ILE A 178 18.45 -9.71 8.52
C ILE A 178 18.38 -8.73 7.34
N TYR A 179 19.33 -8.76 6.42
CA TYR A 179 19.30 -7.89 5.25
C TYR A 179 18.17 -8.25 4.27
N VAL A 180 17.76 -9.51 4.21
CA VAL A 180 16.55 -9.91 3.49
C VAL A 180 15.32 -9.25 4.11
N ILE A 181 15.22 -9.26 5.45
CA ILE A 181 14.13 -8.61 6.18
C ILE A 181 14.12 -7.09 5.92
N ILE A 182 15.29 -6.44 5.89
CA ILE A 182 15.39 -5.00 5.57
C ILE A 182 14.87 -4.72 4.16
N GLY A 183 15.28 -5.51 3.16
CA GLY A 183 14.78 -5.37 1.80
C GLY A 183 13.26 -5.58 1.71
N LEU A 184 12.74 -6.59 2.40
CA LEU A 184 11.31 -6.87 2.49
C LEU A 184 10.51 -5.73 3.14
N VAL A 185 11.04 -5.11 4.21
CA VAL A 185 10.46 -3.92 4.84
C VAL A 185 10.41 -2.75 3.87
N GLY A 186 11.51 -2.47 3.16
CA GLY A 186 11.56 -1.41 2.15
C GLY A 186 10.53 -1.62 1.03
N MET A 187 10.38 -2.87 0.57
CA MET A 187 9.36 -3.24 -0.40
C MET A 187 7.95 -2.99 0.15
N SER A 188 7.64 -3.41 1.38
CA SER A 188 6.34 -3.18 2.02
C SER A 188 6.00 -1.68 2.13
N ILE A 189 6.97 -0.85 2.55
CA ILE A 189 6.80 0.62 2.63
C ILE A 189 6.46 1.23 1.26
N SER A 190 7.19 0.84 0.23
CA SER A 190 6.96 1.36 -1.13
C SER A 190 5.63 0.91 -1.74
N LEU A 191 5.21 -0.34 -1.50
CA LEU A 191 3.95 -0.87 -1.98
C LEU A 191 2.73 -0.21 -1.32
N ASN A 192 2.85 0.16 -0.04
CA ASN A 192 1.79 0.87 0.69
C ASN A 192 1.33 2.16 -0.03
N SER A 193 2.25 2.87 -0.70
CA SER A 193 1.92 4.07 -1.48
C SER A 193 0.91 3.79 -2.59
N PHE A 194 1.04 2.67 -3.30
CA PHE A 194 0.12 2.31 -4.39
C PHE A 194 -1.27 1.98 -3.86
N PHE A 195 -1.36 1.30 -2.70
CA PHE A 195 -2.63 0.98 -2.07
C PHE A 195 -3.34 2.26 -1.62
N ILE A 196 -2.67 3.14 -0.86
CA ILE A 196 -3.27 4.40 -0.39
C ILE A 196 -3.82 5.22 -1.58
N LEU A 197 -3.03 5.37 -2.65
CA LEU A 197 -3.45 6.11 -3.83
C LEU A 197 -4.66 5.47 -4.54
N GLY A 198 -4.67 4.15 -4.70
CA GLY A 198 -5.79 3.43 -5.32
C GLY A 198 -7.12 3.66 -4.59
N TYR A 199 -7.09 3.80 -3.27
CA TYR A 199 -8.32 3.92 -2.48
C TYR A 199 -8.74 5.35 -2.17
N THR A 200 -7.86 6.34 -2.22
CA THR A 200 -8.30 7.76 -2.22
C THR A 200 -9.30 8.07 -3.34
N GLN A 201 -9.29 7.29 -4.44
CA GLN A 201 -10.26 7.35 -5.53
C GLN A 201 -11.70 7.05 -5.10
N VAL A 202 -11.84 6.02 -4.26
CA VAL A 202 -13.13 5.50 -3.77
C VAL A 202 -13.86 6.57 -2.97
N PHE A 203 -13.15 7.27 -2.09
CA PHE A 203 -13.76 8.26 -1.20
C PHE A 203 -14.06 9.59 -1.88
N THR A 204 -13.20 9.98 -2.83
CA THR A 204 -13.37 11.22 -3.59
C THR A 204 -14.48 11.12 -4.64
N GLY A 205 -14.96 9.90 -4.94
CA GLY A 205 -15.93 9.66 -6.01
C GLY A 205 -15.39 10.11 -7.38
N TRP A 206 -14.06 10.13 -7.50
CA TRP A 206 -13.37 10.76 -8.60
C TRP A 206 -13.32 9.81 -9.79
N GLU A 207 -13.86 10.25 -10.92
CA GLU A 207 -13.82 9.55 -12.19
C GLU A 207 -12.84 10.28 -13.12
N LYS A 208 -11.93 9.53 -13.76
CA LYS A 208 -10.96 10.07 -14.72
C LYS A 208 -11.72 10.68 -15.89
N LYS A 209 -11.86 12.02 -15.91
CA LYS A 209 -12.41 12.71 -17.07
C LYS A 209 -11.41 12.61 -18.22
N SER A 210 -11.86 12.05 -19.34
CA SER A 210 -11.09 12.03 -20.59
C SER A 210 -10.64 13.45 -20.93
N THR A 211 -9.32 13.62 -21.11
CA THR A 211 -8.71 14.87 -21.53
C THR A 211 -9.04 15.27 -22.97
N ASN A 212 -9.84 14.48 -23.71
CA ASN A 212 -10.24 14.81 -25.09
C ASN A 212 -11.23 15.99 -25.19
N ASN A 213 -11.79 16.46 -24.08
CA ASN A 213 -12.72 17.60 -24.07
C ASN A 213 -12.10 18.92 -23.61
N ILE A 214 -10.77 18.97 -23.39
CA ILE A 214 -10.03 20.22 -23.21
C ILE A 214 -9.27 20.53 -24.52
N ILE A 215 -9.92 20.32 -25.66
CA ILE A 215 -9.65 21.18 -26.82
C ILE A 215 -10.13 22.56 -26.35
N PHE A 216 -9.18 23.48 -26.23
CA PHE A 216 -9.40 24.91 -26.07
C PHE A 216 -10.74 25.33 -26.69
N ARG A 217 -11.75 25.64 -25.86
CA ARG A 217 -12.69 26.70 -26.21
C ARG A 217 -11.87 27.99 -26.19
N GLY A 218 -11.14 28.23 -27.29
CA GLY A 218 -10.87 29.57 -27.73
C GLY A 218 -12.23 30.18 -28.01
N GLU A 219 -12.82 30.81 -27.00
CA GLU A 219 -13.83 31.82 -27.24
C GLU A 219 -13.10 32.94 -27.99
N ILE A 220 -13.28 32.92 -29.31
CA ILE A 220 -13.12 34.11 -30.12
C ILE A 220 -14.19 35.09 -29.60
N LYS A 221 -13.74 36.15 -28.95
CA LYS A 221 -14.46 37.42 -28.87
C LYS A 221 -13.58 38.48 -29.52
#